data_AF-A0A6N6S149-F1
#
_entry.id   AF-A0A6N6S149-F1
#
_cell.length_a   1.000
_cell.length_b   1.000
_cell.length_c   1.000
_cell.angle_alpha   90.00
_cell.angle_beta   90.00
_cell.angle_gamma   90.00
#
_symmetry.space_group_name_H-M   'P 1'
#
loop_
_entity.id
_entity.type
_entity.pdbx_description
1 polymer ?
#
loop_
_entity_poly.entity_id
_entity_poly.type
_entity_poly.pdbx_seq_one_letter_code
_entity_poly.pdbx_strand_id
1 'polypeptide(L)'
;MFNEVKRLNARLAVRLAIAAGIAVGLVVVTLFVTVTRPKTTPFCAKCHGAIIFNNACKKPSNDIACIECHTHNNRGVAQMAVEIQDEHCTAESCHPLNKLTAQAAQYKKCISFQHKTHVVKLSNNLRLKCTSCHANINGEKHFETDARTCDTCHFINTTKPLYTQNKKPISDCTLCHGHIEKTKDIYGKIFQHETYEKNEKISCSGCHFNTIQGDGRVDKRSCYQCHAEITDYSERVPDMHTIHIEKHKVACTSCHDSLAHGWIKSANSVSGGDHPLQSVATGHKVQELIMMGMGGVGIKGEPDPMCLATLNCSACHQDKQRFAHIEHTVCNDCHGKGFDRILTEQMRFVTSQMRLLRRLLSQAKRRNNADTGQVIHEAEVNYNLVREDGSSGAHN
;
A
#
# COMPACT_ATOMS: atom_id res chain seq x y z
N MET A 1 48.76 40.17 -46.84
CA MET A 1 48.06 38.91 -47.17
C MET A 1 48.13 37.82 -46.10
N PHE A 2 49.22 37.06 -45.90
CA PHE A 2 49.20 35.92 -44.95
C PHE A 2 48.95 36.30 -43.47
N ASN A 3 49.44 37.46 -43.03
CA ASN A 3 49.19 37.96 -41.66
C ASN A 3 47.76 38.51 -41.47
N GLU A 4 47.09 38.97 -42.52
CA GLU A 4 45.71 39.48 -42.46
C GLU A 4 44.68 38.34 -42.40
N VAL A 5 44.93 37.26 -43.13
CA VAL A 5 44.10 36.04 -43.08
C VAL A 5 44.20 35.35 -41.71
N LYS A 6 45.39 35.34 -41.08
CA LYS A 6 45.59 34.85 -39.70
C LYS A 6 44.87 35.71 -38.66
N ARG A 7 44.85 37.05 -38.87
CA ARG A 7 44.12 38.01 -38.03
C ARG A 7 42.60 37.88 -38.13
N LEU A 8 42.08 37.54 -39.32
CA LEU A 8 40.65 37.28 -39.55
C LEU A 8 40.18 36.05 -38.77
N ASN A 9 40.95 34.95 -38.77
CA ASN A 9 40.67 33.78 -37.94
C ASN A 9 40.73 34.09 -36.44
N ALA A 10 41.72 34.87 -35.99
CA ALA A 10 41.81 35.26 -34.58
C ALA A 10 40.65 36.16 -34.14
N ARG A 11 40.26 37.16 -34.95
CA ARG A 11 39.12 38.04 -34.65
C ARG A 11 37.78 37.30 -34.66
N LEU A 12 37.60 36.36 -35.59
CA LEU A 12 36.41 35.51 -35.66
C LEU A 12 36.34 34.55 -34.46
N ALA A 13 37.46 33.94 -34.09
CA ALA A 13 37.57 33.09 -32.91
C ALA A 13 37.28 33.85 -31.61
N VAL A 14 37.79 35.08 -31.47
CA VAL A 14 37.48 35.95 -30.31
C VAL A 14 36.00 36.31 -30.27
N ARG A 15 35.38 36.64 -31.41
CA ARG A 15 33.93 36.92 -31.48
C ARG A 15 33.08 35.70 -31.12
N LEU A 16 33.47 34.51 -31.58
CA LEU A 16 32.80 33.25 -31.21
C LEU A 16 32.97 32.93 -29.73
N ALA A 17 34.15 33.16 -29.15
CA ALA A 17 34.40 32.97 -27.72
C ALA A 17 33.55 33.93 -26.86
N ILE A 18 33.44 35.20 -27.28
CA ILE A 18 32.58 36.19 -26.60
C ILE A 18 31.11 35.78 -26.72
N ALA A 19 30.64 35.40 -27.91
CA ALA A 19 29.26 34.96 -28.12
C ALA A 19 28.92 33.69 -27.31
N ALA A 20 29.84 32.72 -27.26
CA ALA A 20 29.70 31.52 -26.44
C ALA A 20 29.69 31.86 -24.95
N GLY A 21 30.57 32.78 -24.49
CA GLY A 21 30.58 33.27 -23.11
C GLY A 21 29.27 33.96 -22.72
N ILE A 22 28.70 34.78 -23.60
CA ILE A 22 27.39 35.41 -23.40
C ILE A 22 26.29 34.35 -23.35
N ALA A 23 26.30 33.38 -24.26
CA ALA A 23 25.31 32.30 -24.29
C ALA A 23 25.37 31.45 -23.00
N VAL A 24 26.57 31.08 -22.54
CA VAL A 24 26.76 30.36 -21.27
C VAL A 24 26.32 31.22 -20.09
N GLY A 25 26.67 32.51 -20.07
CA GLY A 25 26.22 33.44 -19.03
C GLY A 25 24.69 33.55 -18.97
N LEU A 26 24.02 33.65 -20.12
CA LEU A 26 22.57 33.63 -20.21
C LEU A 26 21.99 32.31 -19.69
N VAL A 27 22.55 31.16 -20.10
CA VAL A 27 22.11 29.84 -19.60
C VAL A 27 22.26 29.74 -18.08
N VAL A 28 23.39 30.17 -17.52
CA VAL A 28 23.65 30.16 -16.08
C VAL A 28 22.68 31.07 -15.33
N VAL A 29 22.43 32.29 -15.83
CA VAL A 29 21.45 33.22 -15.24
C VAL A 29 20.04 32.62 -15.31
N THR A 30 19.68 32.01 -16.43
CA THR A 30 18.36 31.38 -16.61
C THR A 30 18.20 30.19 -15.66
N LEU A 31 19.20 29.32 -15.54
CA LEU A 31 19.25 28.23 -14.56
C LEU A 31 19.15 28.76 -13.13
N PHE A 32 19.93 29.78 -12.78
CA PHE A 32 19.89 30.38 -11.46
C PHE A 32 18.50 30.95 -11.13
N VAL A 33 17.88 31.69 -12.05
CA VAL A 33 16.52 32.23 -11.90
C VAL A 33 15.49 31.11 -11.78
N THR A 34 15.56 30.05 -12.59
CA THR A 34 14.61 28.93 -12.54
C THR A 34 14.74 28.12 -11.25
N VAL A 35 15.95 27.91 -10.73
CA VAL A 35 16.22 27.16 -9.49
C VAL A 35 15.88 27.98 -8.24
N THR A 36 16.01 29.31 -8.30
CA THR A 36 15.75 30.20 -7.14
C THR A 36 14.31 30.73 -7.08
N ARG A 37 13.58 30.80 -8.21
CA ARG A 37 12.17 31.22 -8.26
C ARG A 37 11.22 30.51 -7.27
N PRO A 38 11.34 29.19 -6.99
CA PRO A 38 10.47 28.51 -6.02
C PRO A 38 10.64 29.04 -4.58
N LYS A 39 11.70 29.81 -4.31
CA LYS A 39 12.07 30.29 -2.98
C LYS A 39 11.65 31.74 -2.69
N THR A 40 10.86 32.36 -3.57
CA THR A 40 10.49 33.78 -3.46
C THR A 40 9.04 33.98 -2.97
N THR A 41 8.81 34.99 -2.12
CA THR A 41 7.47 35.36 -1.59
C THR A 41 6.38 35.47 -2.67
N PRO A 42 6.64 36.04 -3.87
CA PRO A 42 5.64 36.13 -4.94
C PRO A 42 5.22 34.77 -5.50
N PHE A 43 6.06 33.74 -5.42
CA PHE A 43 5.68 32.39 -5.84
C PHE A 43 4.71 31.75 -4.83
N CYS A 44 5.03 31.83 -3.53
CA CYS A 44 4.18 31.31 -2.45
C CYS A 44 2.79 31.97 -2.46
N ALA A 45 2.74 33.28 -2.71
CA ALA A 45 1.50 34.07 -2.77
C ALA A 45 0.54 33.64 -3.89
N LYS A 46 1.02 32.92 -4.92
CA LYS A 46 0.15 32.39 -5.99
C LYS A 46 -0.81 31.32 -5.49
N CYS A 47 -0.42 30.55 -4.47
CA CYS A 47 -1.24 29.50 -3.88
C CYS A 47 -1.86 29.94 -2.55
N HIS A 48 -1.12 30.74 -1.77
CA HIS A 48 -1.45 31.09 -0.40
C HIS A 48 -1.91 32.56 -0.25
N GLY A 49 -2.78 33.05 -1.13
CA GLY A 49 -3.18 34.46 -1.16
C GLY A 49 -3.91 35.00 0.09
N ALA A 50 -4.40 34.14 0.97
CA ALA A 50 -5.15 34.50 2.20
C ALA A 50 -4.55 33.84 3.45
N ILE A 51 -3.23 33.93 3.66
CA ILE A 51 -2.59 33.39 4.86
C ILE A 51 -2.97 34.26 6.06
N ILE A 52 -3.76 33.71 6.99
CA ILE A 52 -3.80 34.20 8.36
C ILE A 52 -2.61 33.54 9.08
N PHE A 53 -1.54 34.30 9.31
CA PHE A 53 -0.34 33.79 9.99
C PHE A 53 -0.66 33.48 11.45
N ASN A 54 -0.67 32.20 11.82
CA ASN A 54 -0.70 31.76 13.21
C ASN A 54 0.75 31.59 13.71
N ASN A 55 1.26 32.64 14.37
CA ASN A 55 2.20 32.60 15.49
C ASN A 55 3.66 32.08 15.36
N ALA A 56 4.30 32.08 14.18
CA ALA A 56 5.78 31.93 14.11
C ALA A 56 6.52 33.16 13.57
N CYS A 57 5.88 33.95 12.71
CA CYS A 57 6.49 35.11 12.05
C CYS A 57 6.12 36.36 12.86
N LYS A 58 6.94 36.72 13.87
CA LYS A 58 6.61 37.73 14.91
C LYS A 58 6.50 39.19 14.42
N LYS A 59 6.54 39.47 13.11
CA LYS A 59 6.13 40.75 12.52
C LYS A 59 5.52 40.55 11.12
N PRO A 60 4.31 41.05 10.85
CA PRO A 60 3.78 41.11 9.50
C PRO A 60 4.55 42.20 8.74
N SER A 61 5.54 41.80 7.95
CA SER A 61 6.15 42.66 6.94
C SER A 61 5.95 41.99 5.60
N ASN A 62 5.60 42.78 4.57
CA ASN A 62 5.42 42.33 3.20
C ASN A 62 6.71 41.75 2.57
N ASP A 63 7.85 41.86 3.28
CA ASP A 63 9.18 41.56 2.77
C ASP A 63 9.84 40.30 3.37
N ILE A 64 9.18 39.55 4.26
CA ILE A 64 9.75 38.29 4.79
C ILE A 64 9.60 37.17 3.75
N ALA A 65 10.69 36.51 3.39
CA ALA A 65 10.63 35.32 2.56
C ALA A 65 10.01 34.17 3.36
N CYS A 66 8.93 33.56 2.87
CA CYS A 66 8.18 32.52 3.62
C CYS A 66 9.10 31.40 4.17
N ILE A 67 10.17 31.07 3.44
CA ILE A 67 11.17 30.06 3.83
C ILE A 67 11.99 30.42 5.08
N GLU A 68 12.07 31.70 5.45
CA GLU A 68 12.77 32.16 6.65
C GLU A 68 11.99 31.77 7.92
N CYS A 69 10.66 31.72 7.84
CA CYS A 69 9.79 31.22 8.92
C CYS A 69 9.51 29.71 8.81
N HIS A 70 9.56 29.12 7.60
CA HIS A 70 9.23 27.71 7.31
C HIS A 70 10.46 26.85 6.97
N THR A 71 11.38 26.69 7.91
CA THR A 71 12.53 25.78 7.78
C THR A 71 12.19 24.33 8.20
N HIS A 72 12.97 23.36 7.74
CA HIS A 72 12.85 21.95 8.16
C HIS A 72 13.00 21.74 9.68
N ASN A 73 13.53 22.71 10.44
CA ASN A 73 13.70 22.63 11.89
C ASN A 73 12.48 23.16 12.68
N ASN A 74 11.54 23.86 12.03
CA ASN A 74 10.31 24.40 12.65
C ASN A 74 9.08 23.48 12.45
N ARG A 75 9.29 22.17 12.23
CA ARG A 75 8.24 21.17 11.93
C ARG A 75 7.14 21.02 13.01
N GLY A 76 7.39 21.50 14.23
CA GLY A 76 6.49 21.32 15.39
C GLY A 76 5.61 22.51 15.74
N VAL A 77 5.75 23.66 15.06
CA VAL A 77 4.87 24.81 15.32
C VAL A 77 3.59 24.60 14.54
N ALA A 78 2.49 24.38 15.27
CA ALA A 78 1.11 24.15 14.81
C ALA A 78 0.94 24.33 13.30
N GLN A 79 0.83 23.20 12.61
CA GLN A 79 0.58 23.07 11.18
C GLN A 79 -0.48 24.11 10.79
N MET A 80 -0.05 25.20 10.14
CA MET A 80 -1.00 26.14 9.57
C MET A 80 -1.73 25.36 8.48
N ALA A 81 -2.96 24.92 8.75
CA ALA A 81 -3.87 24.45 7.73
C ALA A 81 -4.26 25.66 6.88
N VAL A 82 -3.34 26.15 6.05
CA VAL A 82 -3.65 27.19 5.08
C VAL A 82 -4.41 26.52 3.97
N GLU A 83 -5.69 26.80 3.93
CA GLU A 83 -6.61 26.27 2.93
C GLU A 83 -6.24 26.82 1.54
N ILE A 84 -5.70 25.99 0.65
CA ILE A 84 -5.41 26.38 -0.74
C ILE A 84 -6.69 26.19 -1.56
N GLN A 85 -7.23 27.26 -2.16
CA GLN A 85 -8.39 27.18 -3.06
C GLN A 85 -8.03 26.54 -4.40
N ASP A 86 -8.95 25.75 -4.97
CA ASP A 86 -8.71 25.00 -6.21
C ASP A 86 -8.45 25.93 -7.39
N GLU A 87 -9.03 27.13 -7.37
CA GLU A 87 -8.90 28.18 -8.37
C GLU A 87 -7.45 28.66 -8.48
N HIS A 88 -6.68 28.62 -7.39
CA HIS A 88 -5.24 28.94 -7.43
C HIS A 88 -4.43 27.86 -8.14
N CYS A 89 -4.79 26.58 -7.92
CA CYS A 89 -4.17 25.45 -8.60
C CYS A 89 -4.53 25.45 -10.09
N THR A 90 -5.80 25.72 -10.40
CA THR A 90 -6.39 25.57 -11.73
C THR A 90 -6.35 26.83 -12.59
N ALA A 91 -5.67 27.88 -12.12
CA ALA A 91 -5.41 29.08 -12.89
C ALA A 91 -4.75 28.76 -14.25
N GLU A 92 -5.05 29.57 -15.27
CA GLU A 92 -4.57 29.37 -16.65
C GLU A 92 -3.04 29.25 -16.77
N SER A 93 -2.31 29.94 -15.90
CA SER A 93 -0.84 29.91 -15.84
C SER A 93 -0.25 28.70 -15.10
N CYS A 94 -1.08 27.86 -14.49
CA CYS A 94 -0.69 26.76 -13.61
C CYS A 94 -1.18 25.42 -14.16
N HIS A 95 -2.28 24.86 -13.59
CA HIS A 95 -2.85 23.59 -14.02
C HIS A 95 -4.30 23.74 -14.54
N PRO A 96 -4.50 24.28 -15.75
CA PRO A 96 -5.84 24.53 -16.29
C PRO A 96 -6.73 23.29 -16.23
N LEU A 97 -7.90 23.42 -15.60
CA LEU A 97 -8.78 22.27 -15.33
C LEU A 97 -9.24 21.56 -16.60
N ASN A 98 -9.47 22.31 -17.69
CA ASN A 98 -9.79 21.75 -19.00
C ASN A 98 -8.70 20.82 -19.54
N LYS A 99 -7.41 21.15 -19.34
CA LYS A 99 -6.29 20.30 -19.74
C LYS A 99 -6.17 19.07 -18.84
N LEU A 100 -6.32 19.24 -17.53
CA LEU A 100 -6.26 18.13 -16.56
C LEU A 100 -7.36 17.09 -16.77
N THR A 101 -8.54 17.53 -17.17
CA THR A 101 -9.72 16.66 -17.38
C THR A 101 -9.80 16.06 -18.78
N ALA A 102 -9.09 16.62 -19.76
CA ALA A 102 -9.05 16.12 -21.13
C ALA A 102 -8.16 14.87 -21.30
N GLN A 103 -7.10 14.73 -20.50
CA GLN A 103 -6.11 13.66 -20.66
C GLN A 103 -5.88 12.89 -19.37
N ALA A 104 -5.54 11.61 -19.52
CA ALA A 104 -5.12 10.80 -18.40
C ALA A 104 -3.74 11.24 -17.90
N ALA A 105 -3.57 11.33 -16.58
CA ALA A 105 -2.27 11.48 -15.97
C ALA A 105 -1.67 10.09 -15.67
N GLN A 106 -0.36 9.93 -15.85
CA GLN A 106 0.32 8.75 -15.35
C GLN A 106 0.54 8.88 -13.84
N TYR A 107 -0.01 7.93 -13.09
CA TYR A 107 0.26 7.75 -11.67
C TYR A 107 1.07 6.45 -11.48
N LYS A 108 2.20 6.55 -10.75
CA LYS A 108 3.12 5.44 -10.42
C LYS A 108 3.37 4.44 -11.58
N LYS A 109 3.86 4.94 -12.73
CA LYS A 109 4.30 4.20 -13.95
C LYS A 109 3.27 3.27 -14.63
N CYS A 110 2.19 2.86 -13.96
CA CYS A 110 1.29 1.81 -14.42
C CYS A 110 -0.19 2.23 -14.44
N ILE A 111 -0.54 3.38 -13.86
CA ILE A 111 -1.95 3.78 -13.65
C ILE A 111 -2.28 4.99 -14.52
N SER A 112 -3.29 4.84 -15.37
CA SER A 112 -3.85 5.92 -16.19
C SER A 112 -4.97 6.63 -15.42
N PHE A 113 -4.60 7.61 -14.59
CA PHE A 113 -5.50 8.34 -13.71
C PHE A 113 -6.30 9.43 -14.46
N GLN A 114 -7.59 9.58 -14.15
CA GLN A 114 -8.50 10.51 -14.82
C GLN A 114 -9.03 11.57 -13.85
N HIS A 115 -8.61 12.84 -13.97
CA HIS A 115 -9.13 13.91 -13.09
C HIS A 115 -10.63 14.12 -13.28
N LYS A 116 -11.15 14.00 -14.50
CA LYS A 116 -12.57 14.22 -14.82
C LYS A 116 -13.54 13.37 -14.01
N THR A 117 -13.11 12.20 -13.53
CA THR A 117 -13.95 11.31 -12.71
C THR A 117 -13.86 11.61 -11.21
N HIS A 118 -12.90 12.45 -10.80
CA HIS A 118 -12.61 12.74 -9.39
C HIS A 118 -12.94 14.18 -8.98
N VAL A 119 -13.05 15.11 -9.93
CA VAL A 119 -13.44 16.52 -9.69
C VAL A 119 -14.96 16.76 -9.75
N VAL A 120 -15.75 15.70 -9.71
CA VAL A 120 -17.22 15.73 -9.74
C VAL A 120 -17.79 15.70 -8.32
N LYS A 121 -19.08 16.02 -8.18
CA LYS A 121 -19.80 15.75 -6.93
C LYS A 121 -20.08 14.25 -6.83
N LEU A 122 -19.55 13.62 -5.78
CA LEU A 122 -19.76 12.21 -5.47
C LEU A 122 -20.95 12.04 -4.51
N SER A 123 -21.34 10.79 -4.25
CA SER A 123 -22.40 10.48 -3.28
C SER A 123 -22.04 10.98 -1.86
N ASN A 124 -23.03 11.06 -0.97
CA ASN A 124 -22.87 11.57 0.41
C ASN A 124 -22.28 12.99 0.49
N ASN A 125 -22.60 13.86 -0.49
CA ASN A 125 -22.09 15.23 -0.58
C ASN A 125 -20.55 15.33 -0.54
N LEU A 126 -19.84 14.28 -0.95
CA LEU A 126 -18.39 14.33 -1.04
C LEU A 126 -17.99 15.06 -2.32
N ARG A 127 -17.24 16.15 -2.18
CA ARG A 127 -16.61 16.86 -3.30
C ARG A 127 -15.12 16.98 -3.00
N LEU A 128 -14.30 16.30 -3.80
CA LEU A 128 -12.85 16.36 -3.66
C LEU A 128 -12.34 17.73 -4.14
N LYS A 129 -11.24 18.15 -3.51
CA LYS A 129 -10.46 19.33 -3.86
C LYS A 129 -9.10 18.87 -4.39
N CYS A 130 -8.35 19.76 -5.03
CA CYS A 130 -6.97 19.46 -5.45
C CYS A 130 -6.15 18.99 -4.25
N THR A 131 -6.33 19.65 -3.10
CA THR A 131 -5.59 19.34 -1.88
C THR A 131 -6.09 18.10 -1.13
N SER A 132 -7.20 17.49 -1.56
CA SER A 132 -7.64 16.20 -1.02
C SER A 132 -6.65 15.09 -1.38
N CYS A 133 -6.07 15.16 -2.59
CA CYS A 133 -5.11 14.17 -3.07
C CYS A 133 -3.68 14.73 -3.10
N HIS A 134 -3.50 16.03 -3.27
CA HIS A 134 -2.18 16.64 -3.30
C HIS A 134 -1.90 17.37 -1.98
N ALA A 135 -0.88 16.96 -1.27
CA ALA A 135 -0.59 17.49 0.06
C ALA A 135 0.92 17.67 0.24
N ASN A 136 1.29 18.42 1.28
CA ASN A 136 2.65 18.42 1.78
C ASN A 136 2.82 17.23 2.72
N ILE A 137 3.58 16.22 2.31
CA ILE A 137 3.72 14.94 3.01
C ILE A 137 5.11 14.82 3.59
N ASN A 138 5.50 15.67 4.56
CA ASN A 138 6.75 15.59 5.35
C ASN A 138 8.04 15.18 4.57
N GLY A 139 8.07 15.43 3.27
CA GLY A 139 9.10 14.97 2.33
C GLY A 139 9.92 16.14 1.81
N GLU A 140 10.84 15.85 0.88
CA GLU A 140 11.63 16.91 0.22
C GLU A 140 10.77 17.81 -0.68
N LYS A 141 9.64 17.30 -1.16
CA LYS A 141 8.71 18.05 -2.01
C LYS A 141 7.73 18.85 -1.16
N HIS A 142 7.53 20.10 -1.54
CA HIS A 142 6.51 20.96 -0.93
C HIS A 142 5.07 20.44 -1.16
N PHE A 143 4.84 19.76 -2.29
CA PHE A 143 3.53 19.24 -2.66
C PHE A 143 3.69 17.98 -3.50
N GLU A 144 2.98 16.91 -3.14
CA GLU A 144 2.92 15.68 -3.92
C GLU A 144 1.62 14.93 -3.68
N THR A 145 1.36 13.88 -4.46
CA THR A 145 0.13 13.09 -4.32
C THR A 145 0.21 12.15 -3.12
N ASP A 146 -0.72 12.29 -2.18
CA ASP A 146 -0.88 11.40 -1.04
C ASP A 146 -1.64 10.13 -1.43
N ALA A 147 -0.90 9.02 -1.53
CA ALA A 147 -1.47 7.72 -1.84
C ALA A 147 -2.49 7.26 -0.79
N ARG A 148 -2.39 7.74 0.46
CA ARG A 148 -3.33 7.36 1.53
C ARG A 148 -4.74 7.82 1.22
N THR A 149 -4.92 8.92 0.50
CA THR A 149 -6.25 9.36 0.05
C THR A 149 -6.88 8.34 -0.91
N CYS A 150 -6.08 7.76 -1.82
CA CYS A 150 -6.54 6.69 -2.70
C CYS A 150 -6.98 5.47 -1.88
N ASP A 151 -6.13 5.06 -0.93
CA ASP A 151 -6.36 3.88 -0.11
C ASP A 151 -7.62 4.04 0.75
N THR A 152 -7.77 5.19 1.41
CA THR A 152 -8.96 5.52 2.19
C THR A 152 -10.21 5.56 1.32
N CYS A 153 -10.21 6.27 0.19
CA CYS A 153 -11.42 6.44 -0.59
C CYS A 153 -11.86 5.13 -1.26
N HIS A 154 -10.93 4.36 -1.82
CA HIS A 154 -11.25 3.18 -2.61
C HIS A 154 -11.41 1.91 -1.77
N PHE A 155 -10.81 1.81 -0.59
CA PHE A 155 -10.80 0.56 0.19
C PHE A 155 -11.39 0.69 1.59
N ILE A 156 -12.00 1.83 1.94
CA ILE A 156 -12.76 1.96 3.19
C ILE A 156 -13.84 0.90 3.29
N ASN A 157 -13.90 0.24 4.45
CA ASN A 157 -14.92 -0.75 4.71
C ASN A 157 -16.25 -0.04 5.04
N THR A 158 -17.18 -0.04 4.10
CA THR A 158 -18.46 0.66 4.23
C THR A 158 -19.62 -0.17 3.67
N THR A 159 -20.78 -0.04 4.30
CA THR A 159 -22.03 -0.70 3.85
C THR A 159 -22.61 -0.07 2.58
N LYS A 160 -22.15 1.13 2.20
CA LYS A 160 -22.58 1.85 0.99
C LYS A 160 -21.35 2.25 0.16
N PRO A 161 -20.76 1.30 -0.59
CA PRO A 161 -19.60 1.60 -1.43
C PRO A 161 -19.97 2.58 -2.55
N LEU A 162 -18.98 3.35 -3.01
CA LEU A 162 -19.13 4.20 -4.18
C LEU A 162 -18.97 3.35 -5.45
N TYR A 163 -19.64 3.80 -6.52
CA TYR A 163 -19.61 3.14 -7.81
C TYR A 163 -19.20 4.13 -8.90
N THR A 164 -18.48 3.61 -9.90
CA THR A 164 -18.22 4.31 -11.16
C THR A 164 -19.53 4.49 -11.95
N GLN A 165 -19.49 5.32 -13.00
CA GLN A 165 -20.64 5.52 -13.90
C GLN A 165 -21.16 4.21 -14.52
N ASN A 166 -20.27 3.24 -14.72
CA ASN A 166 -20.61 1.91 -15.25
C ASN A 166 -21.08 0.92 -14.18
N LYS A 167 -21.49 1.42 -12.99
CA LYS A 167 -21.95 0.61 -11.85
C LYS A 167 -20.92 -0.40 -11.32
N LYS A 168 -19.65 -0.18 -11.62
CA LYS A 168 -18.53 -0.97 -11.08
C LYS A 168 -18.08 -0.36 -9.74
N PRO A 169 -17.90 -1.15 -8.66
CA PRO A 169 -17.40 -0.63 -7.38
C PRO A 169 -16.07 0.09 -7.60
N ILE A 170 -15.86 1.23 -6.92
CA ILE A 170 -14.58 1.96 -7.07
C ILE A 170 -13.39 1.19 -6.49
N SER A 171 -13.64 0.21 -5.61
CA SER A 171 -12.63 -0.67 -5.02
C SER A 171 -12.09 -1.73 -5.98
N ASP A 172 -12.63 -1.83 -7.20
CA ASP A 172 -12.24 -2.88 -8.13
C ASP A 172 -10.80 -2.70 -8.62
N CYS A 173 -9.99 -3.75 -8.44
CA CYS A 173 -8.55 -3.75 -8.72
C CYS A 173 -8.24 -3.33 -10.16
N THR A 174 -9.07 -3.73 -11.12
CA THR A 174 -8.83 -3.49 -12.55
C THR A 174 -9.03 -2.03 -12.97
N LEU A 175 -9.64 -1.20 -12.11
CA LEU A 175 -9.75 0.24 -12.37
C LEU A 175 -8.38 0.93 -12.36
N CYS A 176 -7.44 0.40 -11.58
CA CYS A 176 -6.06 0.88 -11.51
C CYS A 176 -5.07 -0.10 -12.16
N HIS A 177 -5.29 -1.41 -12.01
CA HIS A 177 -4.44 -2.47 -12.55
C HIS A 177 -4.97 -3.00 -13.89
N GLY A 178 -4.68 -2.27 -14.98
CA GLY A 178 -5.11 -2.64 -16.34
C GLY A 178 -4.19 -3.62 -17.08
N HIS A 179 -2.99 -3.88 -16.55
CA HIS A 179 -1.98 -4.74 -17.16
C HIS A 179 -1.69 -5.94 -16.25
N ILE A 180 -2.65 -6.85 -16.16
CA ILE A 180 -2.49 -8.12 -15.45
C ILE A 180 -1.81 -9.11 -16.41
N GLU A 181 -0.75 -9.75 -15.93
CA GLU A 181 -0.04 -10.79 -16.68
C GLU A 181 -1.00 -11.95 -16.96
N LYS A 182 -1.26 -12.27 -18.22
CA LYS A 182 -2.28 -13.27 -18.58
C LYS A 182 -1.89 -14.68 -18.16
N THR A 183 -0.61 -14.99 -18.21
CA THR A 183 -0.07 -16.32 -17.94
C THR A 183 1.20 -16.22 -17.14
N LYS A 184 1.37 -17.09 -16.14
CA LYS A 184 2.55 -17.13 -15.30
C LYS A 184 3.00 -18.57 -15.11
N ASP A 185 4.30 -18.83 -15.26
CA ASP A 185 4.85 -20.14 -14.88
C ASP A 185 4.95 -20.21 -13.36
N ILE A 186 4.30 -21.23 -12.79
CA ILE A 186 4.35 -21.57 -11.37
C ILE A 186 4.73 -23.04 -11.29
N TYR A 187 6.01 -23.31 -11.02
CA TYR A 187 6.62 -24.65 -10.88
C TYR A 187 6.42 -25.57 -12.10
N GLY A 188 6.66 -25.04 -13.30
CA GLY A 188 6.56 -25.80 -14.54
C GLY A 188 5.12 -26.04 -14.99
N LYS A 189 4.14 -25.42 -14.32
CA LYS A 189 2.75 -25.35 -14.75
C LYS A 189 2.42 -23.92 -15.17
N ILE A 190 1.81 -23.78 -16.34
CA ILE A 190 1.35 -22.49 -16.85
C ILE A 190 0.02 -22.16 -16.16
N PHE A 191 0.07 -21.21 -15.23
CA PHE A 191 -1.10 -20.59 -14.63
C PHE A 191 -1.70 -19.57 -15.59
N GLN A 192 -3.02 -19.62 -15.83
CA GLN A 192 -3.73 -18.70 -16.72
C GLN A 192 -4.78 -17.89 -15.96
N HIS A 193 -4.54 -16.59 -15.76
CA HIS A 193 -5.44 -15.73 -14.96
C HIS A 193 -6.87 -15.69 -15.53
N GLU A 194 -7.01 -15.65 -16.87
CA GLU A 194 -8.33 -15.54 -17.51
C GLU A 194 -9.23 -16.74 -17.20
N THR A 195 -8.67 -17.94 -17.04
CA THR A 195 -9.43 -19.15 -16.68
C THR A 195 -10.12 -18.95 -15.33
N TYR A 196 -9.39 -18.45 -14.34
CA TYR A 196 -9.91 -18.28 -12.98
C TYR A 196 -10.79 -17.02 -12.85
N GLU A 197 -10.39 -15.90 -13.47
CA GLU A 197 -11.15 -14.65 -13.41
C GLU A 197 -12.48 -14.75 -14.18
N LYS A 198 -12.48 -15.33 -15.39
CA LYS A 198 -13.66 -15.34 -16.27
C LYS A 198 -14.52 -16.60 -16.15
N ASN A 199 -13.89 -17.79 -16.12
CA ASN A 199 -14.65 -19.04 -16.14
C ASN A 199 -15.11 -19.41 -14.73
N GLU A 200 -14.17 -19.42 -13.77
CA GLU A 200 -14.44 -19.78 -12.38
C GLU A 200 -14.93 -18.60 -11.53
N LYS A 201 -14.86 -17.36 -12.07
CA LYS A 201 -15.32 -16.12 -11.42
C LYS A 201 -14.65 -15.84 -10.07
N ILE A 202 -13.38 -16.23 -9.92
CA ILE A 202 -12.58 -15.97 -8.72
C ILE A 202 -12.16 -14.50 -8.71
N SER A 203 -12.42 -13.81 -7.59
CA SER A 203 -11.98 -12.43 -7.39
C SER A 203 -10.46 -12.31 -7.26
N CYS A 204 -9.89 -11.15 -7.58
CA CYS A 204 -8.45 -10.90 -7.42
C CYS A 204 -7.98 -11.17 -5.97
N SER A 205 -8.77 -10.77 -4.97
CA SER A 205 -8.51 -11.00 -3.55
C SER A 205 -8.63 -12.46 -3.12
N GLY A 206 -9.20 -13.32 -3.97
CA GLY A 206 -9.25 -14.78 -3.76
C GLY A 206 -7.90 -15.46 -3.98
N CYS A 207 -6.93 -14.78 -4.64
CA CYS A 207 -5.56 -15.28 -4.78
C CYS A 207 -4.52 -14.26 -4.27
N HIS A 208 -4.79 -12.96 -4.42
CA HIS A 208 -3.94 -11.88 -3.93
C HIS A 208 -4.36 -11.42 -2.54
N PHE A 209 -4.07 -12.26 -1.56
CA PHE A 209 -4.42 -12.08 -0.17
C PHE A 209 -3.69 -10.92 0.51
N ASN A 210 -4.30 -10.38 1.56
CA ASN A 210 -3.71 -9.35 2.42
C ASN A 210 -3.10 -8.21 1.61
N THR A 211 -3.73 -7.80 0.51
CA THR A 211 -3.33 -6.66 -0.31
C THR A 211 -3.88 -5.34 0.22
N ILE A 212 -4.95 -5.40 1.02
CA ILE A 212 -5.53 -4.27 1.76
C ILE A 212 -5.44 -4.56 3.25
N GLN A 213 -4.90 -3.62 4.02
CA GLN A 213 -4.82 -3.71 5.49
C GLN A 213 -5.42 -2.47 6.15
N GLY A 214 -6.13 -2.67 7.25
CA GLY A 214 -6.94 -1.64 7.91
C GLY A 214 -8.41 -1.68 7.47
N ASP A 215 -9.25 -0.88 8.11
CA ASP A 215 -10.69 -0.74 7.79
C ASP A 215 -11.09 0.71 7.46
N GLY A 216 -10.22 1.69 7.75
CA GLY A 216 -10.48 3.11 7.51
C GLY A 216 -11.63 3.67 8.31
N ARG A 217 -11.98 3.05 9.45
CA ARG A 217 -13.05 3.56 10.30
C ARG A 217 -12.70 4.93 10.87
N VAL A 218 -13.73 5.67 11.27
CA VAL A 218 -13.57 6.93 12.01
C VAL A 218 -13.81 6.65 13.48
N ASP A 219 -12.77 6.80 14.30
CA ASP A 219 -12.87 6.73 15.76
C ASP A 219 -13.27 8.12 16.31
N LYS A 220 -14.14 8.16 17.32
CA LYS A 220 -14.54 9.44 17.97
C LYS A 220 -13.33 10.20 18.53
N ARG A 221 -12.25 9.51 18.89
CA ARG A 221 -10.96 10.09 19.31
C ARG A 221 -10.35 11.00 18.24
N SER A 222 -10.56 10.74 16.96
CA SER A 222 -10.06 11.58 15.87
C SER A 222 -10.66 12.98 15.88
N CYS A 223 -11.92 13.13 16.31
CA CYS A 223 -12.59 14.42 16.42
C CYS A 223 -11.91 15.35 17.44
N TYR A 224 -11.40 14.77 18.53
CA TYR A 224 -10.77 15.53 19.61
C TYR A 224 -9.37 16.09 19.26
N GLN A 225 -8.84 15.75 18.09
CA GLN A 225 -7.62 16.40 17.59
C GLN A 225 -7.82 17.89 17.33
N CYS A 226 -9.06 18.33 17.07
CA CYS A 226 -9.39 19.72 16.78
C CYS A 226 -10.55 20.26 17.63
N HIS A 227 -11.47 19.40 18.06
CA HIS A 227 -12.65 19.80 18.83
C HIS A 227 -12.48 19.49 20.32
N ALA A 228 -12.65 20.50 21.17
CA ALA A 228 -12.72 20.29 22.62
C ALA A 228 -14.02 19.58 23.04
N GLU A 229 -15.11 19.86 22.32
CA GLU A 229 -16.43 19.26 22.52
C GLU A 229 -17.02 18.83 21.17
N ILE A 230 -17.70 17.67 21.15
CA ILE A 230 -18.32 17.12 19.94
C ILE A 230 -19.85 17.18 20.06
N THR A 231 -20.50 17.60 18.97
CA THR A 231 -21.97 17.69 18.90
C THR A 231 -22.57 16.41 18.32
N ASP A 232 -23.88 16.21 18.54
CA ASP A 232 -24.66 15.04 18.06
C ASP A 232 -24.65 14.88 16.52
N TYR A 233 -24.26 15.93 15.78
CA TYR A 233 -24.16 15.88 14.33
C TYR A 233 -22.95 15.11 13.80
N SER A 234 -22.01 14.75 14.67
CA SER A 234 -20.78 13.99 14.34
C SER A 234 -21.05 12.64 13.64
N GLU A 235 -22.25 12.08 13.77
CA GLU A 235 -22.61 10.79 13.18
C GLU A 235 -23.17 10.91 11.74
N ARG A 236 -23.44 12.14 11.27
CA ARG A 236 -23.95 12.38 9.90
C ARG A 236 -22.80 12.56 8.90
N VAL A 237 -22.38 11.45 8.31
CA VAL A 237 -21.28 11.41 7.32
C VAL A 237 -21.39 12.48 6.21
N PRO A 238 -22.55 12.72 5.57
CA PRO A 238 -22.64 13.75 4.52
C PRO A 238 -22.34 15.16 5.02
N ASP A 239 -22.75 15.48 6.26
CA ASP A 239 -22.51 16.79 6.87
C ASP A 239 -21.03 16.94 7.22
N MET A 240 -20.42 15.87 7.76
CA MET A 240 -18.98 15.83 8.04
C MET A 240 -18.15 16.07 6.77
N HIS A 241 -18.46 15.39 5.66
CA HIS A 241 -17.76 15.61 4.39
C HIS A 241 -17.98 17.02 3.83
N THR A 242 -19.20 17.54 3.91
CA THR A 242 -19.52 18.88 3.39
C THR A 242 -18.74 19.96 4.16
N ILE A 243 -18.73 19.88 5.48
CA ILE A 243 -18.06 20.88 6.34
C ILE A 243 -16.55 20.71 6.26
N HIS A 244 -16.03 19.53 6.55
CA HIS A 244 -14.60 19.34 6.73
C HIS A 244 -13.86 19.20 5.40
N ILE A 245 -14.40 18.46 4.43
CA ILE A 245 -13.69 18.19 3.17
C ILE A 245 -13.99 19.27 2.13
N GLU A 246 -15.26 19.51 1.82
CA GLU A 246 -15.64 20.44 0.75
C GLU A 246 -15.37 21.91 1.12
N LYS A 247 -15.75 22.33 2.34
CA LYS A 247 -15.61 23.73 2.77
C LYS A 247 -14.25 24.08 3.39
N HIS A 248 -13.61 23.15 4.11
CA HIS A 248 -12.42 23.45 4.91
C HIS A 248 -11.19 22.57 4.60
N LYS A 249 -11.27 21.69 3.60
CA LYS A 249 -10.15 20.90 3.06
C LYS A 249 -9.33 20.09 4.08
N VAL A 250 -10.00 19.54 5.08
CA VAL A 250 -9.41 18.59 6.03
C VAL A 250 -8.98 17.32 5.30
N ALA A 251 -7.79 16.80 5.61
CA ALA A 251 -7.30 15.56 5.01
C ALA A 251 -8.12 14.35 5.48
N CYS A 252 -8.34 13.38 4.61
CA CYS A 252 -9.11 12.17 4.95
C CYS A 252 -8.49 11.42 6.15
N THR A 253 -7.17 11.40 6.24
CA THR A 253 -6.38 10.74 7.29
C THR A 253 -6.48 11.43 8.66
N SER A 254 -7.08 12.64 8.74
CA SER A 254 -7.38 13.30 10.02
C SER A 254 -8.59 12.66 10.70
N CYS A 255 -9.46 11.97 9.95
CA CYS A 255 -10.65 11.33 10.49
C CYS A 255 -10.57 9.80 10.39
N HIS A 256 -10.12 9.30 9.24
CA HIS A 256 -10.07 7.88 8.94
C HIS A 256 -8.77 7.24 9.42
N ASP A 257 -8.90 6.07 10.06
CA ASP A 257 -7.78 5.21 10.43
C ASP A 257 -6.97 4.80 9.19
N SER A 258 -5.72 4.41 9.41
CA SER A 258 -4.82 4.05 8.31
C SER A 258 -5.36 2.86 7.52
N LEU A 259 -5.40 3.03 6.20
CA LEU A 259 -5.56 1.98 5.22
C LEU A 259 -4.27 1.89 4.40
N ALA A 260 -3.80 0.68 4.17
CA ALA A 260 -2.63 0.43 3.35
C ALA A 260 -3.01 -0.52 2.21
N HIS A 261 -2.62 -0.13 1.00
CA HIS A 261 -2.73 -0.97 -0.20
C HIS A 261 -1.35 -1.37 -0.71
N GLY A 262 -1.19 -2.69 -0.92
CA GLY A 262 0.01 -3.33 -1.41
C GLY A 262 0.39 -4.54 -0.56
N TRP A 263 1.31 -5.36 -1.07
CA TRP A 263 1.92 -6.41 -0.27
C TRP A 263 2.73 -5.80 0.87
N ILE A 264 2.56 -6.33 2.07
CA ILE A 264 3.48 -6.07 3.18
C ILE A 264 4.86 -6.52 2.68
N LYS A 265 5.77 -5.55 2.47
CA LYS A 265 7.17 -5.88 2.32
C LYS A 265 7.59 -6.48 3.66
N SER A 266 7.72 -7.80 3.72
CA SER A 266 8.43 -8.44 4.83
C SER A 266 9.75 -7.69 4.97
N ALA A 267 9.98 -7.09 6.14
CA ALA A 267 11.12 -6.24 6.38
C ALA A 267 12.40 -7.10 6.31
N ASN A 268 12.94 -7.28 5.11
CA ASN A 268 14.28 -7.84 4.95
C ASN A 268 15.29 -6.70 5.12
N SER A 269 15.64 -6.47 6.38
CA SER A 269 17.02 -6.21 6.77
C SER A 269 17.16 -6.67 8.22
N VAL A 270 17.54 -7.94 8.39
CA VAL A 270 18.24 -8.39 9.60
C VAL A 270 19.56 -7.61 9.62
N SER A 271 19.48 -6.40 10.16
CA SER A 271 20.65 -5.75 10.73
C SER A 271 20.89 -6.47 12.04
N GLY A 272 22.08 -7.05 12.18
CA GLY A 272 22.50 -7.83 13.34
C GLY A 272 22.11 -7.14 14.64
N GLY A 273 21.38 -7.88 15.47
CA GLY A 273 20.88 -7.43 16.74
C GLY A 273 20.11 -8.59 17.37
N ASP A 274 20.82 -9.38 18.18
CA ASP A 274 20.26 -10.45 19.00
C ASP A 274 19.18 -9.90 19.92
N HIS A 275 17.93 -9.90 19.47
CA HIS A 275 16.76 -9.93 20.34
C HIS A 275 15.60 -10.64 19.63
N PRO A 276 14.92 -11.60 20.29
CA PRO A 276 13.92 -12.44 19.63
C PRO A 276 12.71 -11.60 19.23
N LEU A 277 12.38 -11.65 17.94
CA LEU A 277 11.21 -11.03 17.36
C LEU A 277 9.95 -11.44 18.15
N GLN A 278 9.37 -10.49 18.87
CA GLN A 278 8.07 -10.64 19.50
C GLN A 278 7.00 -10.31 18.46
N SER A 279 6.72 -11.25 17.55
CA SER A 279 5.48 -11.23 16.78
C SER A 279 4.37 -11.81 17.66
N VAL A 280 3.30 -11.04 17.80
CA VAL A 280 2.12 -11.37 18.58
C VAL A 280 1.61 -12.80 18.29
N ALA A 281 1.57 -13.61 19.36
CA ALA A 281 0.72 -14.79 19.62
C ALA A 281 0.97 -16.09 18.82
N THR A 282 2.05 -16.81 19.15
CA THR A 282 2.11 -18.21 19.66
C THR A 282 1.16 -19.31 19.14
N GLY A 283 0.59 -19.21 17.95
CA GLY A 283 -0.28 -20.25 17.38
C GLY A 283 0.20 -20.91 16.08
N HIS A 284 1.03 -20.23 15.27
CA HIS A 284 1.16 -20.55 13.83
C HIS A 284 2.53 -21.06 13.37
N LYS A 285 3.53 -21.16 14.27
CA LYS A 285 4.90 -21.50 13.87
C LYS A 285 5.00 -22.93 13.32
N VAL A 286 4.22 -23.87 13.84
CA VAL A 286 4.25 -25.28 13.41
C VAL A 286 3.55 -25.45 12.07
N GLN A 287 2.41 -24.81 11.86
CA GLN A 287 1.65 -24.85 10.60
C GLN A 287 2.47 -24.30 9.44
N GLU A 288 3.17 -23.17 9.65
CA GLU A 288 4.08 -22.61 8.63
C GLU A 288 5.23 -23.57 8.30
N LEU A 289 5.85 -24.19 9.32
CA LEU A 289 6.91 -25.17 9.11
C LEU A 289 6.41 -26.38 8.30
N ILE A 290 5.24 -26.92 8.64
CA ILE A 290 4.65 -28.06 7.92
C ILE A 290 4.34 -27.69 6.46
N MET A 291 3.69 -26.55 6.20
CA MET A 291 3.43 -26.08 4.83
C MET A 291 4.73 -25.93 4.03
N MET A 292 5.84 -25.54 4.67
CA MET A 292 7.16 -25.45 4.03
C MET A 292 7.91 -26.79 3.93
N GLY A 293 7.31 -27.90 4.39
CA GLY A 293 7.95 -29.21 4.40
C GLY A 293 9.11 -29.31 5.40
N MET A 294 9.04 -28.55 6.50
CA MET A 294 10.08 -28.46 7.53
C MET A 294 9.60 -29.01 8.88
N GLY A 295 10.55 -29.23 9.79
CA GLY A 295 10.27 -29.63 11.18
C GLY A 295 10.33 -31.15 11.43
N GLY A 296 10.15 -31.96 10.40
CA GLY A 296 10.30 -33.42 10.50
C GLY A 296 11.77 -33.85 10.66
N VAL A 297 12.01 -34.90 11.44
CA VAL A 297 13.33 -35.51 11.65
C VAL A 297 13.37 -36.87 10.94
N GLY A 298 14.50 -37.18 10.31
CA GLY A 298 14.70 -38.47 9.61
C GLY A 298 13.97 -38.57 8.26
N ILE A 299 13.33 -37.50 7.80
CA ILE A 299 12.61 -37.43 6.53
C ILE A 299 13.08 -36.23 5.70
N LYS A 300 13.18 -36.42 4.38
CA LYS A 300 13.36 -35.30 3.45
C LYS A 300 11.98 -34.69 3.21
N GLY A 301 11.72 -33.54 3.82
CA GLY A 301 10.46 -32.84 3.63
C GLY A 301 10.40 -32.08 2.30
N GLU A 302 9.19 -31.89 1.80
CA GLU A 302 8.90 -31.13 0.58
C GLU A 302 7.81 -30.09 0.90
N PRO A 303 7.98 -28.83 0.46
CA PRO A 303 6.95 -27.81 0.64
C PRO A 303 5.65 -28.19 -0.07
N ASP A 304 4.53 -27.87 0.57
CA ASP A 304 3.21 -28.08 0.00
C ASP A 304 3.04 -27.24 -1.30
N PRO A 305 2.44 -27.81 -2.37
CA PRO A 305 2.25 -27.10 -3.63
C PRO A 305 1.47 -25.77 -3.52
N MET A 306 0.55 -25.64 -2.57
CA MET A 306 -0.18 -24.40 -2.30
C MET A 306 0.72 -23.36 -1.64
N CYS A 307 1.58 -23.78 -0.69
CA CYS A 307 2.63 -22.92 -0.13
C CYS A 307 3.57 -22.39 -1.23
N LEU A 308 4.01 -23.29 -2.11
CA LEU A 308 4.85 -22.96 -3.26
C LEU A 308 4.15 -21.96 -4.19
N ALA A 309 2.85 -22.15 -4.46
CA ALA A 309 2.00 -21.23 -5.21
C ALA A 309 1.69 -19.90 -4.50
N THR A 310 2.37 -19.61 -3.38
CA THR A 310 2.24 -18.37 -2.57
C THR A 310 0.89 -18.18 -1.88
N LEU A 311 0.09 -19.24 -1.79
CA LEU A 311 -1.13 -19.24 -0.98
C LEU A 311 -0.71 -19.11 0.50
N ASN A 312 -1.45 -18.31 1.25
CA ASN A 312 -1.22 -18.11 2.68
C ASN A 312 -2.42 -18.59 3.50
N CYS A 313 -2.35 -18.50 4.82
CA CYS A 313 -3.39 -19.01 5.71
C CYS A 313 -4.78 -18.47 5.38
N SER A 314 -4.88 -17.21 4.91
CA SER A 314 -6.18 -16.61 4.59
C SER A 314 -6.85 -17.15 3.31
N ALA A 315 -6.12 -17.96 2.52
CA ALA A 315 -6.71 -18.70 1.39
C ALA A 315 -7.78 -19.68 1.87
N CYS A 316 -7.50 -20.39 2.97
CA CYS A 316 -8.41 -21.39 3.54
C CYS A 316 -9.14 -20.85 4.78
N HIS A 317 -8.48 -20.03 5.60
CA HIS A 317 -9.03 -19.44 6.82
C HIS A 317 -9.64 -18.06 6.56
N GLN A 318 -10.77 -18.04 5.87
CA GLN A 318 -11.45 -16.79 5.48
C GLN A 318 -12.07 -16.04 6.68
N ASP A 319 -12.41 -16.75 7.76
CA ASP A 319 -12.89 -16.14 9.00
C ASP A 319 -11.73 -15.85 9.96
N LYS A 320 -11.35 -14.57 10.05
CA LYS A 320 -10.30 -14.08 10.96
C LYS A 320 -10.60 -14.30 12.45
N GLN A 321 -11.84 -14.62 12.82
CA GLN A 321 -12.23 -14.91 14.21
C GLN A 321 -12.24 -16.42 14.50
N ARG A 322 -12.28 -17.27 13.46
CA ARG A 322 -12.38 -18.72 13.57
C ARG A 322 -11.31 -19.42 12.74
N PHE A 323 -10.05 -19.08 12.99
CA PHE A 323 -8.90 -19.79 12.40
C PHE A 323 -8.92 -21.31 12.64
N ALA A 324 -9.69 -21.82 13.60
CA ALA A 324 -9.76 -23.25 13.90
C ALA A 324 -10.77 -24.05 13.03
N HIS A 325 -11.74 -23.40 12.38
CA HIS A 325 -12.79 -24.11 11.64
C HIS A 325 -12.82 -23.67 10.18
N ILE A 326 -12.42 -24.58 9.29
CA ILE A 326 -12.51 -24.40 7.84
C ILE A 326 -13.66 -25.26 7.32
N GLU A 327 -14.59 -24.66 6.60
CA GLU A 327 -15.54 -25.42 5.78
C GLU A 327 -14.78 -26.03 4.58
N HIS A 328 -14.77 -27.36 4.47
CA HIS A 328 -13.98 -28.06 3.44
C HIS A 328 -14.36 -27.67 2.01
N THR A 329 -15.54 -27.07 1.80
CA THR A 329 -15.95 -26.53 0.51
C THR A 329 -15.06 -25.41 0.01
N VAL A 330 -14.26 -24.75 0.86
CA VAL A 330 -13.29 -23.71 0.45
C VAL A 330 -12.27 -24.23 -0.57
N CYS A 331 -11.94 -25.52 -0.53
CA CYS A 331 -11.03 -26.13 -1.51
C CYS A 331 -11.62 -26.05 -2.92
N ASN A 332 -12.95 -26.09 -3.05
CA ASN A 332 -13.64 -26.02 -4.33
C ASN A 332 -13.68 -24.59 -4.91
N ASP A 333 -13.21 -23.57 -4.18
CA ASP A 333 -13.11 -22.22 -4.71
C ASP A 333 -11.94 -22.10 -5.70
N CYS A 334 -10.85 -22.84 -5.47
CA CYS A 334 -9.67 -22.87 -6.34
C CYS A 334 -9.55 -24.19 -7.13
N HIS A 335 -10.12 -25.27 -6.61
CA HIS A 335 -10.12 -26.58 -7.24
C HIS A 335 -11.52 -26.98 -7.72
N GLY A 336 -11.60 -27.99 -8.61
CA GLY A 336 -12.89 -28.49 -9.08
C GLY A 336 -13.72 -29.17 -7.98
N LYS A 337 -15.02 -29.37 -8.23
CA LYS A 337 -15.91 -30.10 -7.32
C LYS A 337 -15.33 -31.46 -6.93
N GLY A 338 -15.38 -31.76 -5.62
CA GLY A 338 -14.93 -33.04 -5.06
C GLY A 338 -13.61 -32.95 -4.29
N PHE A 339 -12.90 -31.83 -4.35
CA PHE A 339 -11.69 -31.62 -3.55
C PHE A 339 -11.97 -31.54 -2.05
N ASP A 340 -13.15 -31.06 -1.66
CA ASP A 340 -13.67 -31.14 -0.29
C ASP A 340 -13.65 -32.58 0.27
N ARG A 341 -13.93 -33.57 -0.58
CA ARG A 341 -13.93 -34.99 -0.22
C ARG A 341 -12.51 -35.54 -0.11
N ILE A 342 -11.62 -35.15 -1.03
CA ILE A 342 -10.20 -35.53 -1.00
C ILE A 342 -9.57 -35.06 0.30
N LEU A 343 -9.79 -33.80 0.69
CA LEU A 343 -9.30 -33.27 1.97
C LEU A 343 -9.84 -34.09 3.15
N THR A 344 -11.14 -34.37 3.13
CA THR A 344 -11.78 -35.18 4.18
C THR A 344 -11.15 -36.58 4.30
N GLU A 345 -10.84 -37.23 3.19
CA GLU A 345 -10.20 -38.54 3.15
C GLU A 345 -8.75 -38.49 3.66
N GLN A 346 -7.97 -37.47 3.26
CA GLN A 346 -6.62 -37.22 3.75
C GLN A 346 -6.61 -37.04 5.27
N MET A 347 -7.50 -36.20 5.80
CA MET A 347 -7.63 -35.99 7.24
C MET A 347 -7.95 -37.27 8.00
N ARG A 348 -8.85 -38.10 7.46
CA ARG A 348 -9.18 -39.42 8.05
C ARG A 348 -7.97 -40.36 8.03
N PHE A 349 -7.24 -40.40 6.92
CA PHE A 349 -6.05 -41.24 6.78
C PHE A 349 -4.98 -40.85 7.80
N VAL A 350 -4.59 -39.58 7.86
CA VAL A 350 -3.56 -39.09 8.80
C VAL A 350 -4.00 -39.29 10.24
N THR A 351 -5.26 -39.03 10.57
CA THR A 351 -5.81 -39.32 11.91
C THR A 351 -5.65 -40.80 12.29
N SER A 352 -5.91 -41.71 11.34
CA SER A 352 -5.73 -43.15 11.56
C SER A 352 -4.27 -43.52 11.78
N GLN A 353 -3.35 -42.98 10.98
CA GLN A 353 -1.91 -43.19 11.12
C GLN A 353 -1.39 -42.66 12.46
N MET A 354 -1.83 -41.48 12.89
CA MET A 354 -1.48 -40.89 14.18
C MET A 354 -1.94 -41.76 15.36
N ARG A 355 -3.13 -42.37 15.28
CA ARG A 355 -3.61 -43.34 16.29
C ARG A 355 -2.76 -44.60 16.32
N LEU A 356 -2.33 -45.10 15.16
CA LEU A 356 -1.42 -46.24 15.08
C LEU A 356 -0.05 -45.92 15.68
N LEU A 357 0.55 -44.79 15.26
CA LEU A 357 1.86 -44.34 15.73
C LEU A 357 1.89 -44.14 17.24
N ARG A 358 0.86 -43.52 17.83
CA ARG A 358 0.72 -43.39 19.28
C ARG A 358 0.77 -44.74 20.00
N ARG A 359 0.08 -45.75 19.47
CA ARG A 359 0.07 -47.11 20.06
C ARG A 359 1.45 -47.76 19.95
N LEU A 360 2.11 -47.64 18.80
CA LEU A 360 3.44 -48.20 18.56
C LEU A 360 4.49 -47.53 19.46
N LEU A 361 4.50 -46.20 19.57
CA LEU A 361 5.37 -45.45 20.49
C LEU A 361 5.18 -45.92 21.94
N SER A 362 3.93 -46.11 22.38
CA SER A 362 3.62 -46.59 23.73
C SER A 362 4.10 -48.02 23.99
N GLN A 363 4.15 -48.86 22.95
CA GLN A 363 4.69 -50.23 23.06
C GLN A 363 6.23 -50.22 23.05
N ALA A 364 6.84 -49.43 22.16
CA ALA A 364 8.28 -49.33 22.00
C ALA A 364 8.96 -48.80 23.27
N LYS A 365 8.40 -47.74 23.89
CA LYS A 365 8.90 -47.18 25.15
C LYS A 365 8.90 -48.17 26.31
N ARG A 366 7.96 -49.13 26.34
CA ARG A 366 7.88 -50.17 27.38
C ARG A 366 8.93 -51.27 27.22
N ARG A 367 9.44 -51.49 26.00
CA ARG A 367 10.43 -52.53 25.70
C ARG A 367 11.88 -52.10 25.92
N ASN A 368 12.13 -50.80 26.13
CA ASN A 368 13.41 -50.15 26.46
C ASN A 368 14.65 -50.84 25.86
N ASN A 369 14.85 -50.71 24.54
CA ASN A 369 16.01 -51.23 23.83
C ASN A 369 16.93 -50.09 23.36
N ALA A 370 18.20 -50.13 23.78
CA ALA A 370 19.22 -49.12 23.47
C ALA A 370 19.41 -48.89 21.96
N ASP A 371 19.31 -49.93 21.14
CA ASP A 371 19.50 -49.83 19.68
C ASP A 371 18.31 -49.18 18.95
N THR A 372 17.18 -48.99 19.65
CA THR A 372 15.95 -48.40 19.08
C THR A 372 15.70 -46.96 19.53
N GLY A 373 16.56 -46.42 20.41
CA GLY A 373 16.38 -45.10 21.02
C GLY A 373 16.25 -43.97 20.01
N GLN A 374 17.10 -43.97 18.97
CA GLN A 374 17.07 -42.94 17.92
C GLN A 374 15.74 -42.96 17.15
N VAL A 375 15.32 -44.12 16.66
CA VAL A 375 14.08 -44.25 15.87
C VAL A 375 12.84 -43.88 16.70
N ILE A 376 12.82 -44.25 18.00
CA ILE A 376 11.74 -43.86 18.92
C ILE A 376 11.72 -42.35 19.11
N HIS A 377 12.88 -41.71 19.25
CA HIS A 377 12.99 -40.27 19.40
C HIS A 377 12.50 -39.53 18.15
N GLU A 378 12.98 -39.93 16.96
CA GLU A 378 12.54 -39.34 15.68
C GLU A 378 11.02 -39.48 15.48
N ALA A 379 10.47 -40.66 15.75
CA ALA A 379 9.03 -40.91 15.67
C ALA A 379 8.22 -40.08 16.68
N GLU A 380 8.76 -39.82 17.88
CA GLU A 380 8.12 -38.98 18.88
C GLU A 380 8.13 -37.49 18.48
N VAL A 381 9.25 -37.00 17.94
CA VAL A 381 9.35 -35.63 17.44
C VAL A 381 8.34 -35.42 16.30
N ASN A 382 8.30 -36.34 15.32
CA ASN A 382 7.36 -36.26 14.20
C ASN A 382 5.90 -36.38 14.64
N TYR A 383 5.60 -37.26 15.62
CA TYR A 383 4.26 -37.37 16.20
C TYR A 383 3.83 -36.05 16.88
N ASN A 384 4.71 -35.42 17.65
CA ASN A 384 4.40 -34.16 18.32
C ASN A 384 4.22 -33.02 17.31
N LEU A 385 5.03 -32.96 16.25
CA LEU A 385 4.90 -31.99 15.16
C LEU A 385 3.50 -32.03 14.52
N VAL A 386 3.05 -33.21 14.08
CA VAL A 386 1.73 -33.39 13.45
C VAL A 386 0.59 -33.14 14.45
N ARG A 387 0.79 -33.49 15.73
CA ARG A 387 -0.20 -33.23 16.79
C ARG A 387 -0.36 -31.74 17.08
N GLU A 388 0.75 -30.99 17.11
CA GLU A 388 0.76 -29.55 17.37
C GLU A 388 0.19 -28.74 16.20
N ASP A 389 0.41 -29.22 14.98
CA ASP A 389 -0.23 -28.67 13.78
C ASP A 389 -1.76 -28.73 13.86
N GLY A 390 -2.30 -29.87 14.29
CA GLY A 390 -3.73 -30.04 14.55
C GLY A 390 -4.62 -30.12 13.29
N SER A 391 -4.07 -29.95 12.09
CA SER A 391 -4.85 -29.95 10.84
C SER A 391 -5.19 -31.36 10.34
N SER A 392 -4.61 -32.39 10.98
CA SER A 392 -4.69 -33.78 10.51
C SER A 392 -4.18 -33.95 9.07
N GLY A 393 -3.11 -33.23 8.73
CA GLY A 393 -2.48 -33.30 7.40
C GLY A 393 -3.18 -32.48 6.33
N ALA A 394 -3.97 -31.46 6.69
CA ALA A 394 -4.50 -30.50 5.73
C ALA A 394 -3.44 -29.46 5.32
N HIS A 395 -2.39 -29.27 6.13
CA HIS A 395 -1.31 -28.31 5.85
C HIS A 395 -0.12 -28.91 5.09
N ASN A 396 0.05 -30.24 5.04
CA ASN A 396 0.97 -30.98 4.16
C ASN A 396 0.67 -32.47 4.27
#